data_AF-A0AA35WA60-F1
#
_entry.id   AF-A0AA35WA60-F1
#
_cell.length_a   1.000
_cell.length_b   1.000
_cell.length_c   1.000
_cell.angle_alpha   90.00
_cell.angle_beta   90.00
_cell.angle_gamma   90.00
#
_symmetry.space_group_name_H-M   'P 1'
#
loop_
_entity.id
_entity.type
_entity.pdbx_description
1 polymer ?
#
loop_
_entity_poly.entity_id
_entity_poly.type
_entity_poly.pdbx_seq_one_letter_code
_entity_poly.pdbx_strand_id
1 'polypeptide(L)'
;MGMDDEDVDEKTLLSVDSKGAGTPPLEEEAVPETRIAQCPPRRRLHWLRKLAYGVGHVFNDLAASMWFTYLILFYHKVIELDNALAGTLLLIGQVVDGLSTPVIGYLCDITPFWFFGFGRRKLWHIMGTVLVAVSLFFFWHKCLPCKSHSTPLGWEIVWYAVFIAIFQFGWASVQISHLSLIPELTDDEEERVGLNAIRTSFTLLSNLAVFVTMWVLLNVADKKEYIGPAAEWSFSGAVLGIIFFGLIFSAIFHLGTVEPCSRAQQREEKQDGKRVAWFQWFLKPQLYMVSPVLCPI
;
A
#
# COMPACT_ATOMS: atom_id res chain seq x y z
N MET A 1 -39.24 25.71 70.95
CA MET A 1 -40.10 26.91 70.95
C MET A 1 -39.24 28.00 70.33
N GLY A 2 -39.70 28.55 69.21
CA GLY A 2 -38.86 29.20 68.19
C GLY A 2 -38.04 30.40 68.66
N MET A 3 -37.04 30.75 67.85
CA MET A 3 -36.46 32.08 67.81
C MET A 3 -35.95 32.30 66.38
N ASP A 4 -36.59 33.26 65.74
CA ASP A 4 -36.44 33.67 64.35
C ASP A 4 -35.20 34.55 64.14
N ASP A 5 -34.59 34.37 62.96
CA ASP A 5 -33.99 35.35 62.05
C ASP A 5 -33.20 36.55 62.60
N GLU A 6 -31.88 36.52 62.41
CA GLU A 6 -31.01 37.71 62.32
C GLU A 6 -30.55 37.89 60.86
N ASP A 7 -31.15 38.87 60.19
CA ASP A 7 -30.70 39.44 58.92
C ASP A 7 -29.68 40.55 59.26
N VAL A 8 -28.40 40.39 58.89
CA VAL A 8 -27.34 41.36 59.21
C VAL A 8 -26.80 42.00 57.94
N ASP A 9 -27.13 43.28 57.83
CA ASP A 9 -26.73 44.24 56.82
C ASP A 9 -25.23 44.23 56.48
N GLU A 10 -24.99 43.89 55.22
CA GLU A 10 -23.77 44.08 54.47
C GLU A 10 -23.52 45.58 54.23
N LYS A 11 -22.81 46.24 55.16
CA LYS A 11 -21.95 47.43 54.94
C LYS A 11 -21.70 48.14 56.27
N THR A 12 -20.60 47.80 56.95
CA THR A 12 -19.75 48.74 57.71
C THR A 12 -18.59 47.93 58.27
N LEU A 13 -17.46 47.88 57.58
CA LEU A 13 -16.12 47.83 58.21
C LEU A 13 -15.08 48.20 57.14
N LEU A 14 -15.27 49.40 56.58
CA LEU A 14 -14.15 50.23 56.12
C LEU A 14 -13.37 50.65 57.37
N SER A 15 -12.24 50.01 57.67
CA SER A 15 -11.10 50.64 58.38
C SER A 15 -9.97 49.67 58.71
N VAL A 16 -9.38 49.00 57.72
CA VAL A 16 -7.96 48.62 57.84
C VAL A 16 -7.28 48.86 56.49
N ASP A 17 -6.95 50.13 56.28
CA ASP A 17 -5.97 50.53 55.28
C ASP A 17 -4.56 50.45 55.92
N SER A 18 -3.57 50.14 55.08
CA SER A 18 -2.11 50.15 55.29
C SER A 18 -1.41 48.79 55.24
N LYS A 19 -0.68 48.63 54.12
CA LYS A 19 0.40 47.67 53.79
C LYS A 19 -0.02 46.41 53.02
N GLY A 20 -0.38 46.62 51.76
CA GLY A 20 -0.27 45.61 50.69
C GLY A 20 0.77 46.07 49.66
N ALA A 21 1.79 45.25 49.44
CA ALA A 21 2.86 45.49 48.47
C ALA A 21 2.28 45.68 47.06
N GLY A 22 2.67 46.77 46.39
CA GLY A 22 2.35 47.01 44.99
C GLY A 22 2.98 45.95 44.10
N THR A 23 2.15 45.08 43.52
CA THR A 23 2.50 44.33 42.33
C THR A 23 2.32 45.29 41.15
N PRO A 24 3.35 45.51 40.31
CA PRO A 24 3.16 46.31 39.10
C PRO A 24 2.17 45.60 38.16
N PRO A 25 1.42 46.35 37.33
CA PRO A 25 0.58 45.74 36.31
C PRO A 25 1.49 44.90 35.43
N LEU A 26 1.13 43.64 35.20
CA LEU A 26 1.74 42.84 34.15
C LEU A 26 1.45 43.56 32.84
N GLU A 27 2.48 44.26 32.32
CA GLU A 27 2.48 44.69 30.93
C GLU A 27 2.12 43.48 30.09
N GLU A 28 0.99 43.57 29.38
CA GLU A 28 0.67 42.72 28.26
C GLU A 28 1.78 42.97 27.24
N GLU A 29 2.88 42.21 27.33
CA GLU A 29 3.87 42.16 26.26
C GLU A 29 3.11 41.73 25.02
N ALA A 30 2.79 42.72 24.19
CA ALA A 30 2.31 42.52 22.85
C ALA A 30 3.27 41.55 22.18
N VAL A 31 2.85 40.29 22.01
CA VAL A 31 3.57 39.30 21.24
C VAL A 31 3.88 39.99 19.92
N PRO A 32 5.16 40.22 19.58
CA PRO A 32 5.48 40.88 18.34
C PRO A 32 4.79 40.09 17.24
N GLU A 33 4.12 40.78 16.31
CA GLU A 33 3.73 40.26 15.00
C GLU A 33 5.02 39.79 14.31
N THR A 34 5.52 38.66 14.81
CA THR A 34 6.55 37.86 14.24
C THR A 34 5.90 37.42 12.96
N ARG A 35 6.32 38.11 11.88
CA ARG A 35 6.04 37.81 10.48
C ARG A 35 5.38 36.46 10.43
N ILE A 36 4.06 36.43 10.18
CA ILE A 36 3.43 35.23 9.66
C ILE A 36 4.30 34.92 8.46
N ALA A 37 5.23 33.98 8.61
CA ALA A 37 6.10 33.55 7.55
C ALA A 37 5.10 33.00 6.56
N GLN A 38 4.77 33.81 5.56
CA GLN A 38 3.84 33.43 4.52
C GLN A 38 4.38 32.10 4.03
N CYS A 39 3.68 31.02 4.36
CA CYS A 39 4.06 29.71 3.89
C CYS A 39 4.17 29.88 2.37
N PRO A 40 5.32 29.51 1.76
CA PRO A 40 5.47 29.66 0.33
C PRO A 40 4.24 29.02 -0.33
N PRO A 41 3.69 29.64 -1.40
CA PRO A 41 2.46 29.17 -2.02
C PRO A 41 2.57 27.66 -2.27
N ARG A 42 1.60 26.90 -1.75
CA ARG A 42 1.60 25.43 -1.84
C ARG A 42 1.78 25.04 -3.30
N ARG A 43 2.93 24.46 -3.63
CA ARG A 43 3.26 24.10 -5.01
C ARG A 43 2.49 22.84 -5.38
N ARG A 44 1.27 23.02 -5.88
CA ARG A 44 0.41 21.92 -6.35
C ARG A 44 1.14 21.11 -7.42
N LEU A 45 1.01 19.78 -7.36
CA LEU A 45 1.55 18.90 -8.40
C LEU A 45 0.81 19.13 -9.72
N HIS A 46 1.57 19.22 -10.80
CA HIS A 46 0.97 19.24 -12.13
C HIS A 46 0.11 17.99 -12.35
N TRP A 47 -1.09 18.15 -12.89
CA TRP A 47 -2.08 17.07 -13.02
C TRP A 47 -1.53 15.82 -13.75
N LEU A 48 -0.68 16.01 -14.76
CA LEU A 48 -0.01 14.90 -15.46
C LEU A 48 0.84 14.03 -14.51
N ARG A 49 1.50 14.63 -13.51
CA ARG A 49 2.31 13.88 -12.54
C ARG A 49 1.43 13.08 -11.58
N LYS A 50 0.25 13.61 -11.24
CA LYS A 50 -0.74 12.88 -10.42
C LYS A 50 -1.26 11.64 -11.17
N LEU A 51 -1.57 11.80 -12.46
CA LEU A 51 -1.97 10.68 -13.31
C LEU A 51 -0.85 9.67 -13.51
N ALA A 52 0.38 10.13 -13.81
CA ALA A 52 1.54 9.26 -13.94
C ALA A 52 1.80 8.45 -12.67
N TYR A 53 1.61 9.05 -11.49
CA TYR A 53 1.65 8.33 -10.22
C TYR A 53 0.52 7.28 -10.14
N GLY A 54 -0.73 7.69 -10.41
CA GLY A 54 -1.90 6.83 -10.29
C GLY A 54 -1.82 5.55 -11.13
N VAL A 55 -1.28 5.64 -12.35
CA VAL A 55 -1.14 4.46 -13.24
C VAL A 55 -0.07 3.46 -12.79
N GLY A 56 0.82 3.85 -11.87
CA GLY A 56 1.92 2.98 -11.41
C GLY A 56 1.46 1.68 -10.77
N HIS A 57 0.28 1.67 -10.16
CA HIS A 57 -0.26 0.50 -9.48
C HIS A 57 -1.14 -0.40 -10.38
N VAL A 58 -1.49 0.06 -11.59
CA VAL A 58 -2.44 -0.63 -12.50
C VAL A 58 -2.05 -2.07 -12.77
N PHE A 59 -0.76 -2.35 -13.02
CA PHE A 59 -0.32 -3.72 -13.30
C PHE A 59 -0.57 -4.65 -12.11
N ASN A 60 -0.27 -4.18 -10.90
CA ASN A 60 -0.45 -4.93 -9.67
C ASN A 60 -1.94 -5.20 -9.39
N ASP A 61 -2.81 -4.23 -9.71
CA ASP A 61 -4.25 -4.35 -9.57
C ASP A 61 -4.85 -5.34 -10.59
N LEU A 62 -4.41 -5.29 -11.85
CA LEU A 62 -4.82 -6.27 -12.88
C LEU A 62 -4.42 -7.70 -12.46
N ALA A 63 -3.20 -7.87 -11.96
CA ALA A 63 -2.71 -9.17 -11.51
C ALA A 63 -3.45 -9.67 -10.25
N ALA A 64 -3.72 -8.79 -9.29
CA ALA A 64 -4.50 -9.10 -8.10
C ALA A 64 -5.94 -9.51 -8.44
N SER A 65 -6.56 -8.82 -9.40
CA SER A 65 -7.91 -9.16 -9.87
C SER A 65 -7.98 -10.59 -10.43
N MET A 66 -7.01 -10.96 -11.27
CA MET A 66 -6.88 -12.32 -11.79
C MET A 66 -6.61 -13.34 -10.69
N TRP A 67 -5.71 -13.01 -9.76
CA TRP A 67 -5.36 -13.85 -8.61
C TRP A 67 -6.58 -14.20 -7.76
N PHE A 68 -7.33 -13.21 -7.30
CA PHE A 68 -8.45 -13.44 -6.38
C PHE A 68 -9.68 -14.05 -7.06
N THR A 69 -9.93 -13.72 -8.33
CA THR A 69 -11.17 -14.13 -8.99
C THR A 69 -11.03 -15.47 -9.71
N TYR A 70 -9.94 -15.67 -10.44
CA TYR A 70 -9.86 -16.72 -11.45
C TYR A 70 -8.86 -17.82 -11.14
N LEU A 71 -8.00 -17.67 -10.12
CA LEU A 71 -6.95 -18.64 -9.87
C LEU A 71 -7.47 -20.03 -9.46
N ILE A 72 -8.41 -20.10 -8.51
CA ILE A 72 -9.02 -21.38 -8.10
C ILE A 72 -9.67 -22.06 -9.30
N LEU A 73 -10.43 -21.28 -10.07
CA LEU A 73 -11.12 -21.78 -11.26
C LEU A 73 -10.11 -22.34 -12.28
N PHE A 74 -9.02 -21.63 -12.53
CA PHE A 74 -7.95 -22.10 -13.43
C PHE A 74 -7.30 -23.38 -12.91
N TYR A 75 -6.89 -23.44 -11.65
CA TYR A 75 -6.27 -24.62 -11.06
C TYR A 75 -7.19 -25.83 -11.04
N HIS A 76 -8.47 -25.64 -10.70
CA HIS A 76 -9.41 -26.74 -10.63
C HIS A 76 -9.89 -27.20 -12.01
N LYS A 77 -10.21 -26.28 -12.92
CA LYS A 77 -10.85 -26.63 -14.21
C LYS A 77 -9.87 -26.81 -15.37
N VAL A 78 -8.72 -26.14 -15.36
CA VAL A 78 -7.77 -26.14 -16.48
C VAL A 78 -6.56 -27.02 -16.19
N ILE A 79 -6.02 -26.90 -14.98
CA ILE A 79 -4.90 -27.75 -14.51
C ILE A 79 -5.40 -29.06 -13.91
N GLU A 80 -6.68 -29.14 -13.54
CA GLU A 80 -7.33 -30.34 -12.98
C GLU A 80 -6.78 -30.73 -11.59
N LEU A 81 -6.32 -29.74 -10.82
CA LEU A 81 -6.00 -29.93 -9.40
C LEU A 81 -7.28 -30.13 -8.57
N ASP A 82 -7.15 -30.90 -7.50
CA ASP A 82 -8.20 -30.99 -6.51
C ASP A 82 -8.48 -29.62 -5.87
N ASN A 83 -9.76 -29.35 -5.55
CA ASN A 83 -10.18 -28.06 -5.00
C ASN A 83 -9.48 -27.76 -3.66
N ALA A 84 -9.21 -28.76 -2.83
CA ALA A 84 -8.52 -28.56 -1.55
C ALA A 84 -7.06 -28.14 -1.76
N LEU A 85 -6.38 -28.70 -2.76
CA LEU A 85 -5.01 -28.31 -3.12
C LEU A 85 -4.97 -26.90 -3.70
N ALA A 86 -5.89 -26.55 -4.60
CA ALA A 86 -5.98 -25.19 -5.13
C ALA A 86 -6.21 -24.14 -4.03
N GLY A 87 -7.11 -24.44 -3.08
CA GLY A 87 -7.33 -23.60 -1.90
C GLY A 87 -6.10 -23.50 -0.98
N THR A 88 -5.36 -24.60 -0.82
CA THR A 88 -4.12 -24.62 -0.04
C THR A 88 -3.04 -23.73 -0.66
N LEU A 89 -2.89 -23.75 -1.99
CA LEU A 89 -1.96 -22.87 -2.71
C LEU A 89 -2.30 -21.38 -2.52
N LEU A 90 -3.59 -21.03 -2.56
CA LEU A 90 -4.03 -19.68 -2.24
C LEU A 90 -3.70 -19.29 -0.79
N LEU A 91 -3.97 -20.18 0.16
CA LEU A 91 -3.68 -19.95 1.58
C LEU A 91 -2.18 -19.71 1.80
N ILE A 92 -1.31 -20.51 1.17
CA ILE A 92 0.14 -20.29 1.18
C ILE A 92 0.46 -18.89 0.66
N GLY A 93 -0.17 -18.47 -0.44
CA GLY A 93 0.00 -17.12 -0.97
C GLY A 93 -0.38 -16.03 0.04
N GLN A 94 -1.50 -16.17 0.75
CA GLN A 94 -1.91 -15.19 1.77
C GLN A 94 -0.93 -15.13 2.95
N VAL A 95 -0.42 -16.28 3.40
CA VAL A 95 0.60 -16.33 4.46
C VAL A 95 1.88 -15.64 4.01
N VAL A 96 2.35 -15.91 2.78
CA VAL A 96 3.56 -15.28 2.25
C VAL A 96 3.38 -13.77 2.11
N ASP A 97 2.23 -13.28 1.67
CA ASP A 97 1.95 -11.85 1.57
C ASP A 97 1.96 -11.15 2.94
N GLY A 98 1.29 -11.75 3.93
CA GLY A 98 1.29 -11.25 5.30
C GLY A 98 2.68 -11.16 5.93
N LEU A 99 3.59 -12.08 5.59
CA LEU A 99 4.98 -12.04 6.03
C LEU A 99 5.84 -11.07 5.20
N SER A 100 5.62 -11.03 3.88
CA SER A 100 6.44 -10.22 2.96
C SER A 100 6.20 -8.74 3.14
N THR A 101 4.96 -8.33 3.43
CA THR A 101 4.57 -6.92 3.62
C THR A 101 5.43 -6.18 4.66
N PRO A 102 5.54 -6.61 5.93
CA PRO A 102 6.39 -5.93 6.91
C PRO A 102 7.89 -6.01 6.57
N VAL A 103 8.35 -7.14 6.02
CA VAL A 103 9.74 -7.33 5.62
C VAL A 103 10.13 -6.33 4.54
N ILE A 104 9.32 -6.21 3.50
CA ILE A 104 9.53 -5.26 2.40
C ILE A 104 9.39 -3.83 2.89
N GLY A 105 8.44 -3.53 3.78
CA GLY A 105 8.33 -2.21 4.42
C GLY A 105 9.65 -1.78 5.04
N TYR A 106 10.22 -2.65 5.88
CA TYR A 106 11.51 -2.40 6.49
C TYR A 106 12.65 -2.28 5.47
N LEU A 107 12.74 -3.23 4.52
CA LEU A 107 13.80 -3.23 3.50
C LEU A 107 13.74 -1.99 2.61
N CYS A 108 12.54 -1.56 2.20
CA CYS A 108 12.35 -0.34 1.41
C CYS A 108 12.84 0.91 2.15
N ASP A 109 12.82 0.92 3.48
CA ASP A 109 13.22 2.06 4.31
C ASP A 109 14.71 2.08 4.65
N ILE A 110 15.38 0.93 4.73
CA ILE A 110 16.81 0.87 5.09
C ILE A 110 17.74 0.78 3.89
N THR A 111 17.21 0.48 2.70
CA THR A 111 18.04 0.23 1.52
C THR A 111 18.78 1.51 1.09
N PRO A 112 20.12 1.53 1.07
CA PRO A 112 20.90 2.71 0.66
C PRO A 112 21.06 2.81 -0.86
N PHE A 113 20.55 1.84 -1.64
CA PHE A 113 20.79 1.75 -3.07
C PHE A 113 20.10 2.88 -3.84
N TRP A 114 20.91 3.87 -4.22
CA TRP A 114 20.68 4.75 -5.36
C TRP A 114 21.48 4.18 -6.54
N PHE A 115 20.91 3.20 -7.23
CA PHE A 115 21.56 2.57 -8.38
C PHE A 115 21.07 3.24 -9.67
N PHE A 116 21.99 3.66 -10.54
CA PHE A 116 21.70 4.26 -11.87
C PHE A 116 20.85 5.56 -11.87
N GLY A 117 20.79 6.32 -10.79
CA GLY A 117 19.97 7.53 -10.75
C GLY A 117 18.50 7.30 -10.42
N PHE A 118 18.08 6.05 -10.20
CA PHE A 118 16.76 5.72 -9.71
C PHE A 118 16.71 5.91 -8.20
N GLY A 119 15.65 6.56 -7.72
CA GLY A 119 15.39 6.65 -6.29
C GLY A 119 15.00 5.30 -5.70
N ARG A 120 15.09 5.20 -4.38
CA ARG A 120 14.95 3.95 -3.61
C ARG A 120 13.57 3.35 -3.81
N ARG A 121 12.52 4.17 -3.76
CA ARG A 121 11.13 3.70 -3.90
C ARG A 121 10.89 3.15 -5.30
N LYS A 122 11.35 3.87 -6.33
CA LYS A 122 11.27 3.39 -7.72
C LYS A 122 12.05 2.10 -7.97
N LEU A 123 13.19 1.92 -7.33
CA LEU A 123 13.97 0.70 -7.47
C LEU A 123 13.22 -0.52 -6.91
N TRP A 124 12.64 -0.41 -5.72
CA TRP A 124 11.80 -1.47 -5.15
C TRP A 124 10.52 -1.71 -5.96
N HIS A 125 9.97 -0.65 -6.55
CA HIS A 125 8.82 -0.75 -7.45
C HIS A 125 9.15 -1.53 -8.73
N ILE A 126 10.26 -1.22 -9.42
CA ILE A 126 10.65 -1.93 -10.65
C ILE A 126 11.05 -3.38 -10.37
N MET A 127 11.77 -3.63 -9.28
CA MET A 127 12.11 -5.00 -8.86
C MET A 127 10.85 -5.82 -8.60
N GLY A 128 9.89 -5.26 -7.84
CA GLY A 128 8.59 -5.89 -7.61
C GLY A 128 7.82 -6.15 -8.91
N THR A 129 7.78 -5.16 -9.81
CA THR A 129 7.13 -5.27 -11.13
C THR A 129 7.68 -6.46 -11.93
N VAL A 130 9.01 -6.61 -11.98
CA VAL A 130 9.66 -7.72 -12.69
C VAL A 130 9.32 -9.06 -12.04
N LEU A 131 9.36 -9.15 -10.70
CA LEU A 131 8.99 -10.37 -9.99
C LEU A 131 7.53 -10.76 -10.26
N VAL A 132 6.61 -9.80 -10.25
CA VAL A 132 5.19 -10.02 -10.59
C VAL A 132 5.06 -10.51 -12.03
N ALA A 133 5.70 -9.85 -13.01
CA ALA A 133 5.60 -10.25 -14.41
C ALA A 133 6.12 -11.67 -14.67
N VAL A 134 7.27 -12.01 -14.10
CA VAL A 134 7.89 -13.33 -14.26
C VAL A 134 7.05 -14.42 -13.59
N SER A 135 6.66 -14.21 -12.32
CA SER A 135 5.86 -15.19 -11.59
C SER A 135 4.49 -15.41 -12.21
N LEU A 136 3.79 -14.32 -12.58
CA LEU A 136 2.48 -14.38 -13.21
C LEU A 136 2.51 -15.19 -14.51
N PHE A 137 3.59 -15.09 -15.30
CA PHE A 137 3.77 -15.96 -16.45
C PHE A 137 3.87 -17.44 -16.01
N PHE A 138 4.77 -17.77 -15.09
CA PHE A 138 5.07 -19.17 -14.79
C PHE A 138 3.95 -19.95 -14.06
N PHE A 139 3.14 -19.32 -13.20
CA PHE A 139 2.10 -20.06 -12.47
C PHE A 139 0.75 -20.12 -13.21
N TRP A 140 0.53 -19.28 -14.22
CA TRP A 140 -0.64 -19.36 -15.11
C TRP A 140 -0.43 -20.26 -16.33
N HIS A 141 0.76 -20.82 -16.50
CA HIS A 141 1.04 -21.84 -17.52
C HIS A 141 1.22 -23.20 -16.84
N LYS A 142 0.87 -24.27 -17.56
CA LYS A 142 1.15 -25.64 -17.08
C LYS A 142 2.63 -25.79 -16.75
N CYS A 143 2.90 -26.51 -15.66
CA CYS A 143 4.26 -26.76 -15.21
C CYS A 143 5.14 -27.35 -16.34
N LEU A 144 6.03 -26.51 -16.88
CA LEU A 144 6.94 -26.85 -17.97
C LEU A 144 7.85 -28.04 -17.64
N PRO A 145 8.49 -28.11 -16.44
CA PRO A 145 9.35 -29.24 -16.09
C PRO A 145 8.59 -30.48 -15.59
N CYS A 146 7.27 -30.42 -15.37
CA CYS A 146 6.49 -31.53 -14.82
C CYS A 146 6.07 -32.57 -15.88
N LYS A 147 6.44 -32.39 -17.16
CA LYS A 147 6.04 -33.29 -18.27
C LYS A 147 6.88 -34.55 -18.40
N SER A 148 7.89 -34.75 -17.55
CA SER A 148 8.76 -35.93 -17.62
C SER A 148 8.20 -37.07 -16.79
N HIS A 149 8.19 -38.30 -17.33
CA HIS A 149 7.77 -39.53 -16.63
C HIS A 149 8.52 -39.79 -15.32
N SER A 150 9.62 -39.08 -15.06
CA SER A 150 10.47 -39.22 -13.87
C SER A 150 10.19 -38.18 -12.77
N THR A 151 9.20 -37.30 -12.92
CA THR A 151 8.93 -36.27 -11.90
C THR A 151 8.24 -36.87 -10.68
N PRO A 152 8.77 -36.64 -9.46
CA PRO A 152 8.15 -37.12 -8.23
C PRO A 152 6.72 -36.60 -8.06
N LEU A 153 5.85 -37.43 -7.48
CA LEU A 153 4.49 -37.05 -7.10
C LEU A 153 4.55 -35.81 -6.17
N GLY A 154 3.82 -34.75 -6.52
CA GLY A 154 3.77 -33.50 -5.74
C GLY A 154 4.75 -32.39 -6.16
N TRP A 155 5.65 -32.65 -7.12
CA TRP A 155 6.56 -31.62 -7.65
C TRP A 155 5.83 -30.42 -8.27
N GLU A 156 4.67 -30.67 -8.89
CA GLU A 156 3.81 -29.62 -9.45
C GLU A 156 3.28 -28.64 -8.38
N ILE A 157 2.96 -29.14 -7.18
CA ILE A 157 2.49 -28.29 -6.07
C ILE A 157 3.64 -27.38 -5.60
N VAL A 158 4.85 -27.93 -5.49
CA VAL A 158 6.05 -27.16 -5.12
C VAL A 158 6.33 -26.08 -6.17
N TRP A 159 6.22 -26.41 -7.45
CA TRP A 159 6.36 -25.45 -8.55
C TRP A 159 5.41 -24.25 -8.39
N TYR A 160 4.10 -24.51 -8.29
CA TYR A 160 3.13 -23.43 -8.12
C TYR A 160 3.35 -22.66 -6.82
N ALA A 161 3.64 -23.34 -5.70
CA ALA A 161 3.87 -22.69 -4.41
C ALA A 161 5.06 -21.71 -4.46
N VAL A 162 6.16 -22.07 -5.13
CA VAL A 162 7.34 -21.19 -5.27
C VAL A 162 7.01 -19.95 -6.08
N PHE A 163 6.37 -20.09 -7.24
CA PHE A 163 6.01 -18.94 -8.06
C PHE A 163 4.94 -18.06 -7.42
N ILE A 164 4.00 -18.66 -6.69
CA ILE A 164 3.05 -17.94 -5.84
C ILE A 164 3.80 -17.12 -4.79
N ALA A 165 4.78 -17.71 -4.10
CA ALA A 165 5.55 -16.97 -3.10
C ALA A 165 6.31 -15.78 -3.71
N ILE A 166 6.91 -15.96 -4.90
CA ILE A 166 7.57 -14.89 -5.65
C ILE A 166 6.57 -13.81 -6.07
N PHE A 167 5.39 -14.21 -6.53
CA PHE A 167 4.31 -13.29 -6.89
C PHE A 167 3.90 -12.42 -5.71
N GLN A 168 3.67 -13.01 -4.54
CA GLN A 168 3.25 -12.28 -3.33
C GLN A 168 4.34 -11.34 -2.82
N PHE A 169 5.61 -11.76 -2.87
CA PHE A 169 6.72 -10.88 -2.54
C PHE A 169 6.81 -9.69 -3.53
N GLY A 170 6.68 -9.96 -4.83
CA GLY A 170 6.67 -8.91 -5.85
C GLY A 170 5.50 -7.94 -5.68
N TRP A 171 4.31 -8.46 -5.41
CA TRP A 171 3.09 -7.70 -5.20
C TRP A 171 3.21 -6.76 -4.01
N ALA A 172 3.68 -7.27 -2.86
CA ALA A 172 3.93 -6.46 -1.67
C ALA A 172 5.01 -5.38 -1.91
N SER A 173 6.05 -5.71 -2.70
CA SER A 173 7.09 -4.75 -3.11
C SER A 173 6.53 -3.57 -3.89
N VAL A 174 5.71 -3.83 -4.90
CA VAL A 174 5.07 -2.78 -5.70
C VAL A 174 4.11 -1.95 -4.85
N GLN A 175 3.24 -2.60 -4.08
CA GLN A 175 2.26 -1.92 -3.23
C GLN A 175 2.92 -0.96 -2.22
N ILE A 176 3.90 -1.44 -1.46
CA ILE A 176 4.55 -0.64 -0.41
C ILE A 176 5.37 0.49 -1.00
N SER A 177 6.17 0.22 -2.03
CA SER A 177 6.99 1.24 -2.67
C SER A 177 6.15 2.32 -3.34
N HIS A 178 5.01 1.95 -3.93
CA HIS A 178 4.06 2.91 -4.52
C HIS A 178 3.43 3.81 -3.46
N LEU A 179 2.86 3.24 -2.39
CA LEU A 179 2.23 4.03 -1.32
C LEU A 179 3.21 4.93 -0.57
N SER A 180 4.43 4.45 -0.33
CA SER A 180 5.47 5.23 0.36
C SER A 180 5.99 6.41 -0.47
N LEU A 181 5.71 6.45 -1.77
CA LEU A 181 6.07 7.57 -2.64
C LEU A 181 5.12 8.78 -2.49
N ILE A 182 3.88 8.59 -2.03
CA ILE A 182 2.90 9.67 -1.82
C ILE A 182 3.44 10.81 -0.94
N PRO A 183 3.93 10.52 0.30
CA PRO A 183 4.44 11.57 1.18
C PRO A 183 5.72 12.23 0.65
N GLU A 184 6.46 11.56 -0.23
CA GLU A 184 7.67 12.12 -0.85
C GLU A 184 7.35 13.05 -2.03
N LEU A 185 6.21 12.85 -2.71
CA LEU A 185 5.76 13.69 -3.82
C LEU A 185 5.13 15.01 -3.38
N THR A 186 4.47 15.04 -2.22
CA THR A 186 3.78 16.23 -1.70
C THR A 186 3.68 16.24 -0.17
N ASP A 187 3.87 17.44 0.40
CA ASP A 187 3.65 17.73 1.81
C ASP A 187 2.18 18.13 2.11
N ASP A 188 1.38 18.38 1.07
CA ASP A 188 -0.02 18.80 1.20
C ASP A 188 -0.95 17.59 1.36
N GLU A 189 -1.67 17.53 2.48
CA GLU A 189 -2.64 16.48 2.80
C GLU A 189 -3.77 16.36 1.76
N GLU A 190 -4.28 17.49 1.24
CA GLU A 190 -5.35 17.48 0.21
C GLU A 190 -4.84 16.80 -1.07
N GLU A 191 -3.59 17.07 -1.44
CA GLU A 191 -2.94 16.47 -2.61
C GLU A 191 -2.69 14.96 -2.39
N ARG A 192 -2.33 14.54 -1.17
CA ARG A 192 -2.16 13.11 -0.84
C ARG A 192 -3.48 12.33 -0.96
N VAL A 193 -4.57 12.91 -0.47
CA VAL A 193 -5.92 12.34 -0.62
C VAL A 193 -6.27 12.25 -2.11
N GLY A 194 -5.99 13.30 -2.89
CA GLY A 194 -6.20 13.30 -4.34
C GLY A 194 -5.40 12.22 -5.07
N LEU A 195 -4.12 12.01 -4.73
CA LEU A 195 -3.30 10.95 -5.30
C LEU A 195 -3.85 9.55 -4.98
N ASN A 196 -4.29 9.33 -3.74
CA ASN A 196 -4.94 8.09 -3.34
C ASN A 196 -6.27 7.87 -4.07
N ALA A 197 -7.08 8.90 -4.24
CA ALA A 197 -8.33 8.81 -4.98
C ALA A 197 -8.09 8.41 -6.45
N ILE A 198 -7.09 9.02 -7.11
CA ILE A 198 -6.70 8.66 -8.48
C ILE A 198 -6.24 7.20 -8.55
N ARG A 199 -5.37 6.76 -7.62
CA ARG A 199 -4.91 5.36 -7.54
C ARG A 199 -6.10 4.40 -7.44
N THR A 200 -6.99 4.62 -6.47
CA THR A 200 -8.18 3.78 -6.27
C THR A 200 -9.10 3.77 -7.48
N SER A 201 -9.25 4.89 -8.18
CA SER A 201 -10.04 4.95 -9.42
C SER A 201 -9.47 4.02 -10.50
N PHE A 202 -8.14 4.01 -10.66
CA PHE A 202 -7.46 3.09 -11.58
C PHE A 202 -7.54 1.63 -11.12
N THR A 203 -7.50 1.36 -9.82
CA THR A 203 -7.73 0.01 -9.28
C THR A 203 -9.10 -0.53 -9.67
N LEU A 204 -10.16 0.29 -9.51
CA LEU A 204 -11.51 -0.09 -9.92
C LEU A 204 -11.61 -0.34 -11.44
N LEU A 205 -11.00 0.52 -12.24
CA LEU A 205 -10.97 0.36 -13.69
C LEU A 205 -10.22 -0.91 -14.12
N SER A 206 -9.13 -1.23 -13.43
CA SER A 206 -8.33 -2.45 -13.66
C SER A 206 -9.15 -3.71 -13.37
N ASN A 207 -9.85 -3.74 -12.24
CA ASN A 207 -10.74 -4.85 -11.90
C ASN A 207 -11.85 -5.04 -12.94
N LEU A 208 -12.51 -3.94 -13.34
CA LEU A 208 -13.55 -3.99 -14.37
C LEU A 208 -12.98 -4.50 -15.72
N ALA A 209 -11.80 -4.02 -16.11
CA ALA A 209 -11.14 -4.45 -17.34
C ALA A 209 -10.86 -5.96 -17.34
N VAL A 210 -10.42 -6.53 -16.22
CA VAL A 210 -10.20 -7.97 -16.08
C VAL A 210 -11.51 -8.76 -16.22
N PHE A 211 -12.58 -8.33 -15.54
CA PHE A 211 -13.88 -9.00 -15.67
C PHE A 211 -14.43 -8.97 -17.09
N VAL A 212 -14.36 -7.82 -17.76
CA VAL A 212 -14.80 -7.68 -19.16
C VAL A 212 -13.93 -8.54 -20.08
N THR A 213 -12.61 -8.51 -19.92
CA THR A 213 -11.68 -9.30 -20.74
C THR A 213 -11.94 -10.80 -20.58
N MET A 214 -12.08 -11.28 -19.34
CA MET A 214 -12.37 -12.68 -19.07
C MET A 214 -13.76 -13.09 -19.54
N TRP A 215 -14.78 -12.24 -19.39
CA TRP A 215 -16.11 -12.48 -19.94
C TRP A 215 -16.06 -12.63 -21.46
N VAL A 216 -15.41 -11.72 -22.18
CA VAL A 216 -15.25 -11.82 -23.65
C VAL A 216 -14.49 -13.09 -24.03
N LEU A 217 -13.35 -13.36 -23.40
CA LEU A 217 -12.51 -14.52 -23.75
C LEU A 217 -13.22 -15.85 -23.52
N LEU A 218 -13.98 -15.98 -22.43
CA LEU A 218 -14.71 -17.21 -22.11
C LEU A 218 -15.95 -17.38 -23.00
N ASN A 219 -16.65 -16.31 -23.37
CA ASN A 219 -17.79 -16.39 -24.31
C ASN A 219 -17.34 -16.64 -25.75
N VAL A 220 -16.21 -16.08 -26.19
CA VAL A 220 -15.67 -16.29 -27.54
C VAL A 220 -15.04 -17.68 -27.69
N ALA A 221 -14.49 -18.24 -26.60
CA ALA A 221 -13.99 -19.62 -26.59
C ALA A 221 -15.12 -20.67 -26.71
N ASP A 222 -16.39 -20.24 -26.71
CA ASP A 222 -17.53 -21.11 -26.62
C ASP A 222 -18.06 -21.59 -27.99
N LYS A 223 -17.73 -22.84 -28.31
CA LYS A 223 -18.65 -23.72 -29.07
C LYS A 223 -19.16 -24.90 -28.23
N LYS A 224 -18.75 -25.08 -26.96
CA LYS A 224 -19.17 -26.18 -26.07
C LYS A 224 -18.83 -25.89 -24.59
N GLU A 225 -19.63 -25.06 -23.93
CA GLU A 225 -20.10 -25.01 -22.53
C GLU A 225 -19.23 -25.49 -21.34
N TYR A 226 -17.96 -25.84 -21.50
CA TYR A 226 -17.12 -26.36 -20.42
C TYR A 226 -15.77 -25.63 -20.38
N ILE A 227 -15.60 -24.80 -19.35
CA ILE A 227 -14.27 -24.36 -18.90
C ILE A 227 -13.52 -25.64 -18.51
N GLY A 228 -12.55 -26.02 -19.34
CA GLY A 228 -11.74 -27.23 -19.19
C GLY A 228 -10.29 -27.00 -19.63
N PRO A 229 -9.49 -28.06 -19.79
CA PRO A 229 -8.08 -27.94 -20.20
C PRO A 229 -7.85 -27.20 -21.51
N ALA A 230 -8.85 -27.15 -22.40
CA ALA A 230 -8.80 -26.40 -23.67
C ALA A 230 -8.78 -24.87 -23.46
N ALA A 231 -9.27 -24.36 -22.33
CA ALA A 231 -9.29 -22.94 -22.01
C ALA A 231 -7.91 -22.39 -21.58
N GLU A 232 -6.89 -23.25 -21.45
CA GLU A 232 -5.52 -22.87 -21.08
C GLU A 232 -4.98 -21.70 -21.92
N TRP A 233 -5.20 -21.75 -23.23
CA TRP A 233 -4.75 -20.69 -24.14
C TRP A 233 -5.47 -19.35 -23.91
N SER A 234 -6.76 -19.39 -23.55
CA SER A 234 -7.53 -18.18 -23.22
C SER A 234 -7.00 -17.52 -21.95
N PHE A 235 -6.76 -18.30 -20.89
CA PHE A 235 -6.18 -17.79 -19.64
C PHE A 235 -4.75 -17.29 -19.84
N SER A 236 -3.91 -18.08 -20.52
CA SER A 236 -2.52 -17.71 -20.81
C SER A 236 -2.45 -16.45 -21.67
N GLY A 237 -3.31 -16.33 -22.68
CA GLY A 237 -3.42 -15.13 -23.52
C GLY A 237 -3.88 -13.90 -22.73
N ALA A 238 -4.85 -14.05 -21.84
CA ALA A 238 -5.29 -12.97 -20.94
C ALA A 238 -4.12 -12.47 -20.06
N VAL A 239 -3.38 -13.39 -19.47
CA VAL A 239 -2.24 -13.09 -18.59
C VAL A 239 -1.11 -12.40 -19.36
N LEU A 240 -0.78 -12.88 -20.57
CA LEU A 240 0.20 -12.23 -21.43
C LEU A 240 -0.24 -10.82 -21.82
N GLY A 241 -1.53 -10.62 -22.11
CA GLY A 241 -2.12 -9.30 -22.32
C GLY A 241 -1.95 -8.39 -21.10
N ILE A 242 -2.27 -8.90 -19.90
CA ILE A 242 -2.10 -8.16 -18.64
C ILE A 242 -0.64 -7.79 -18.40
N ILE A 243 0.31 -8.70 -18.64
CA ILE A 243 1.75 -8.41 -18.53
C ILE A 243 2.13 -7.31 -19.52
N PHE A 244 1.74 -7.43 -20.79
CA PHE A 244 2.07 -6.44 -21.81
C PHE A 244 1.52 -5.04 -21.47
N PHE A 245 0.22 -4.93 -21.21
CA PHE A 245 -0.42 -3.66 -20.83
C PHE A 245 0.12 -3.12 -19.50
N GLY A 246 0.31 -4.00 -18.52
CA GLY A 246 0.84 -3.64 -17.21
C GLY A 246 2.27 -3.08 -17.27
N LEU A 247 3.14 -3.67 -18.09
CA LEU A 247 4.50 -3.16 -18.30
C LEU A 247 4.50 -1.79 -19.00
N ILE A 248 3.55 -1.54 -19.91
CA ILE A 248 3.37 -0.21 -20.52
C ILE A 248 3.00 0.83 -19.44
N PHE A 249 2.02 0.54 -18.60
CA PHE A 249 1.63 1.44 -17.51
C PHE A 249 2.76 1.65 -16.49
N SER A 250 3.50 0.58 -16.17
CA SER A 250 4.69 0.67 -15.31
C SER A 250 5.75 1.56 -15.96
N ALA A 251 6.00 1.45 -17.26
CA ALA A 251 6.93 2.34 -17.97
C ALA A 251 6.48 3.81 -17.91
N ILE A 252 5.19 4.08 -18.13
CA ILE A 252 4.61 5.43 -18.02
C ILE A 252 4.83 5.99 -16.60
N PHE A 253 4.62 5.19 -15.56
CA PHE A 253 4.90 5.59 -14.18
C PHE A 253 6.37 5.94 -13.97
N HIS A 254 7.30 5.09 -14.40
CA HIS A 254 8.73 5.33 -14.17
C HIS A 254 9.26 6.56 -14.93
N LEU A 255 8.73 6.82 -16.13
CA LEU A 255 9.08 7.99 -16.95
C LEU A 255 8.39 9.29 -16.46
N GLY A 256 7.14 9.21 -16.03
CA GLY A 256 6.32 10.39 -15.70
C GLY A 256 6.43 10.85 -14.25
N THR A 257 6.80 9.95 -13.33
CA THR A 257 7.11 10.32 -11.94
C THR A 257 8.58 10.71 -11.84
N VAL A 258 8.92 11.64 -10.96
CA VAL A 258 10.31 11.91 -10.58
C VAL A 258 10.34 11.77 -9.08
N GLU A 259 11.20 10.91 -8.57
CA GLU A 259 11.41 10.76 -7.13
C GLU A 259 12.33 11.92 -6.71
N PRO A 260 11.80 12.94 -5.97
CA PRO A 260 12.68 13.98 -5.44
C PRO A 260 13.60 13.36 -4.40
N CYS A 261 14.86 13.79 -4.34
CA CYS A 261 15.75 13.42 -3.24
C CYS A 261 15.10 13.88 -1.93
N SER A 262 14.67 12.95 -1.08
CA SER A 262 13.76 13.28 0.01
C SER A 262 14.46 14.11 1.09
N ARG A 263 13.80 15.18 1.56
CA ARG A 263 14.25 15.96 2.73
C ARG A 263 14.22 15.13 4.02
N ALA A 264 13.42 14.06 4.05
CA ALA A 264 13.41 13.05 5.11
C ALA A 264 14.69 12.20 5.10
N GLN A 265 15.27 11.95 3.93
CA GLN A 265 16.55 11.24 3.77
C GLN A 265 17.71 12.02 4.42
N GLN A 266 17.72 13.35 4.28
CA GLN A 266 18.67 14.23 4.99
C GLN A 266 18.45 14.24 6.51
N ARG A 267 17.23 13.93 6.99
CA ARG A 267 16.89 13.85 8.41
C ARG A 267 17.24 12.49 9.01
N GLU A 268 17.01 11.41 8.26
CA GLU A 268 17.34 10.01 8.61
C GLU A 268 18.86 9.78 8.65
N GLU A 269 19.65 10.29 7.68
CA GLU A 269 21.12 10.27 7.77
C GLU A 269 21.64 10.99 9.03
N LYS A 270 20.95 12.06 9.46
CA LYS A 270 21.26 12.78 10.71
C LYS A 270 20.84 12.01 11.97
N GLN A 271 19.91 11.06 11.85
CA GLN A 271 19.34 10.27 12.94
C GLN A 271 19.93 8.85 13.05
N ASP A 272 20.68 8.37 12.05
CA ASP A 272 21.35 7.04 11.99
C ASP A 272 22.32 6.78 13.16
N GLY A 273 22.61 7.78 13.99
CA GLY A 273 23.26 7.60 15.30
C GLY A 273 22.41 6.87 16.36
N LYS A 274 21.10 6.64 16.13
CA LYS A 274 20.20 5.93 17.06
C LYS A 274 19.32 4.91 16.33
N ARG A 275 19.93 3.82 15.88
CA ARG A 275 19.22 2.73 15.21
C ARG A 275 18.33 1.99 16.21
N VAL A 276 17.01 2.08 16.02
CA VAL A 276 16.01 1.34 16.81
C VAL A 276 15.88 -0.07 16.21
N ALA A 277 15.92 -1.13 17.03
CA ALA A 277 15.82 -2.50 16.54
C ALA A 277 14.44 -2.73 15.91
N TRP A 278 14.39 -3.34 14.71
CA TRP A 278 13.17 -3.49 13.91
C TRP A 278 12.02 -4.20 14.64
N PHE A 279 12.33 -5.13 15.55
CA PHE A 279 11.35 -5.82 16.38
C PHE A 279 10.69 -4.95 17.46
N GLN A 280 11.28 -3.81 17.84
CA GLN A 280 10.70 -2.91 18.84
C GLN A 280 9.40 -2.27 18.37
N TRP A 281 9.12 -2.30 17.06
CA TRP A 281 7.85 -1.84 16.51
C TRP A 281 6.68 -2.75 16.92
N PHE A 282 6.88 -4.07 16.94
CA PHE A 282 5.87 -5.05 17.39
C PHE A 282 5.59 -4.98 18.90
N LEU A 283 6.43 -4.30 19.67
CA LEU A 283 6.28 -4.10 21.11
C LEU A 283 5.53 -2.80 21.46
N LYS A 284 5.21 -1.95 20.48
CA LYS A 284 4.48 -0.71 20.71
C LYS A 284 2.97 -0.98 20.85
N PRO A 285 2.36 -0.74 22.02
CA PRO A 285 0.95 -1.05 22.26
C PRO A 285 -0.02 -0.32 21.31
N GLN A 286 0.33 0.91 20.94
CA GLN A 286 -0.41 1.78 20.02
C GLN A 286 -0.65 1.20 18.62
N LEU A 287 0.11 0.19 18.19
CA LEU A 287 -0.14 -0.55 16.95
C LEU A 287 -1.32 -1.52 17.04
N TYR A 288 -1.56 -2.08 18.22
CA TYR A 288 -2.67 -2.99 18.46
C TYR A 288 -3.96 -2.26 18.87
N MET A 289 -3.88 -0.98 19.22
CA MET A 289 -5.03 -0.17 19.62
C MET A 289 -6.00 0.18 18.47
N VAL A 290 -5.63 -0.07 17.21
CA VAL A 290 -6.54 0.09 16.06
C VAL A 290 -7.39 -1.17 15.85
N SER A 291 -6.96 -2.31 16.40
CA SER A 291 -7.63 -3.60 16.25
C SER A 291 -9.02 -3.71 16.93
N PRO A 292 -9.33 -3.04 18.06
CA PRO A 292 -10.66 -3.11 18.68
C PRO A 292 -11.71 -2.24 17.99
N VAL A 293 -11.32 -1.26 17.16
CA VAL A 293 -12.27 -0.28 16.57
C VAL A 293 -13.00 -0.85 15.35
N LEU A 294 -12.50 -1.95 14.76
CA LEU A 294 -13.05 -2.59 13.56
C LEU A 294 -13.94 -3.80 13.83
N CYS A 295 -14.22 -4.14 15.09
CA CYS A 295 -15.11 -5.26 15.45
C CYS A 295 -16.26 -4.76 16.34
N PRO A 296 -17.35 -4.24 15.76
CA PRO A 296 -18.59 -4.09 16.52
C PRO A 296 -19.22 -5.48 16.67
N ILE A 297 -19.30 -5.94 17.92
CA ILE A 297 -20.17 -7.04 18.37
C ILE A 297 -21.63 -6.62 18.18
#